data_AF-A0A0M6ZH88-F1
#
_entry.id   AF-A0A0M6ZH88-F1
#
_cell.length_a   1.000
_cell.length_b   1.000
_cell.length_c   1.000
_cell.angle_alpha   90.00
_cell.angle_beta   90.00
_cell.angle_gamma   90.00
#
_symmetry.space_group_name_H-M   'P 1'
#
loop_
_entity.id
_entity.type
_entity.pdbx_description
1 polymer ?
#
loop_
_entity_poly.entity_id
_entity_poly.type
_entity_poly.pdbx_seq_one_letter_code
_entity_poly.pdbx_strand_id
1 'polypeptide(L)'
;MSGQSQKIGDLLRQRLHIVQELSAANAEHHRLLQVSGGADFLSLLSATDLEEVVDQRPATPDLEANATRLSELEAELEQVDKLLEETKTKGKHHE
;
A
#
# COMPACT_ATOMS: atom_id res chain seq x y z
N MET A 1 30.12 12.26 -15.20
CA MET A 1 28.82 11.69 -15.60
C MET A 1 28.41 10.41 -14.85
N SER A 2 29.26 9.75 -14.04
CA SER A 2 28.88 8.50 -13.34
C SER A 2 27.89 8.68 -12.17
N GLY A 3 28.00 9.77 -11.40
CA GLY A 3 27.18 9.97 -10.20
C GLY A 3 25.67 10.18 -10.44
N GLN A 4 25.30 10.75 -11.58
CA GLN A 4 23.88 10.99 -11.91
C GLN A 4 23.18 9.71 -12.37
N SER A 5 23.88 8.86 -13.13
CA SER A 5 23.38 7.53 -13.52
C SER A 5 23.15 6.63 -12.29
N GLN A 6 24.06 6.71 -11.31
CA GLN A 6 23.93 5.96 -10.06
C GLN A 6 22.72 6.43 -9.23
N LYS A 7 22.52 7.75 -9.10
CA LYS A 7 21.35 8.33 -8.42
C LYS A 7 20.01 7.96 -9.06
N ILE A 8 19.94 7.95 -10.40
CA ILE A 8 18.74 7.51 -11.11
C ILE A 8 18.49 6.01 -10.86
N GLY A 9 19.54 5.19 -10.89
CA GLY A 9 19.46 3.77 -10.58
C GLY A 9 18.92 3.50 -9.17
N ASP A 10 19.37 4.26 -8.18
CA ASP A 10 18.92 4.12 -6.79
C ASP A 10 17.44 4.52 -6.64
N LEU A 11 17.02 5.63 -7.26
CA LEU A 11 15.62 6.07 -7.26
C LEU A 11 14.69 5.07 -7.96
N LEU A 12 15.13 4.43 -9.05
CA LEU A 12 14.34 3.40 -9.73
C LEU A 12 14.19 2.13 -8.88
N ARG A 13 15.23 1.74 -8.14
CA ARG A 13 15.13 0.62 -7.18
C ARG A 13 14.19 0.96 -6.04
N GLN A 14 14.28 2.18 -5.50
CA GLN A 14 13.37 2.65 -4.46
C GLN A 14 11.92 2.66 -4.94
N ARG A 15 11.66 3.16 -6.16
CA ARG A 15 10.35 3.14 -6.80
C ARG A 15 9.80 1.71 -6.93
N LEU A 16 10.62 0.78 -7.42
CA LEU A 16 10.23 -0.64 -7.56
C LEU A 16 9.86 -1.24 -6.20
N HIS A 17 10.64 -0.93 -5.17
CA HIS A 17 10.39 -1.41 -3.82
C HIS A 17 9.05 -0.91 -3.27
N ILE A 18 8.74 0.39 -3.36
CA ILE A 18 7.47 0.88 -2.80
C ILE A 18 6.27 0.35 -3.62
N VAL A 19 6.41 0.14 -4.93
CA VAL A 19 5.35 -0.49 -5.75
C VAL A 19 5.08 -1.93 -5.32
N GLN A 20 6.12 -2.69 -4.95
CA GLN A 20 5.96 -4.03 -4.39
C GLN A 20 5.25 -3.99 -3.03
N GLU A 21 5.62 -3.05 -2.16
CA GLU A 21 4.95 -2.86 -0.87
C GLU A 21 3.49 -2.43 -1.03
N LEU A 22 3.18 -1.51 -1.93
CA LEU A 22 1.81 -1.11 -2.27
C LEU A 22 0.97 -2.30 -2.75
N SER A 23 1.55 -3.15 -3.59
CA SER A 23 0.86 -4.34 -4.09
C SER A 23 0.55 -5.33 -2.96
N ALA A 24 1.49 -5.53 -2.04
CA ALA A 24 1.30 -6.39 -0.88
C ALA A 24 0.27 -5.82 0.10
N ALA A 25 0.35 -4.53 0.41
CA ALA A 25 -0.59 -3.83 1.29
C ALA A 25 -2.01 -3.86 0.71
N ASN A 26 -2.18 -3.62 -0.60
CA ASN A 26 -3.47 -3.71 -1.27
C ASN A 26 -4.05 -5.13 -1.25
N ALA A 27 -3.23 -6.16 -1.48
CA ALA A 27 -3.68 -7.53 -1.40
C ALA A 27 -4.17 -7.88 0.02
N GLU A 28 -3.44 -7.43 1.05
CA GLU A 28 -3.85 -7.62 2.44
C GLU A 28 -5.11 -6.81 2.78
N HIS A 29 -5.25 -5.59 2.26
CA HIS A 29 -6.44 -4.77 2.48
C HIS A 29 -7.68 -5.44 1.88
N HIS A 30 -7.58 -5.98 0.65
CA HIS A 30 -8.65 -6.77 0.06
C HIS A 30 -8.96 -8.05 0.84
N ARG A 31 -7.94 -8.73 1.37
CA ARG A 31 -8.12 -9.92 2.22
C ARG A 31 -8.88 -9.57 3.50
N LEU A 32 -8.50 -8.49 4.18
CA LEU A 32 -9.17 -7.99 5.39
C LEU A 32 -10.61 -7.57 5.08
N LEU A 33 -10.85 -6.90 3.95
CA LEU A 33 -12.20 -6.55 3.50
C LEU A 33 -13.06 -7.80 3.27
N GLN A 34 -12.53 -8.84 2.61
CA GLN A 34 -13.25 -10.10 2.40
C GLN A 34 -13.57 -10.81 3.71
N VAL A 35 -12.63 -10.83 4.67
CA VAL A 35 -12.85 -11.40 6.00
C VAL A 35 -13.93 -10.60 6.74
N SER A 36 -13.88 -9.26 6.71
CA SER A 36 -14.89 -8.42 7.37
C SER A 36 -16.28 -8.58 6.74
N GLY A 37 -16.39 -8.57 5.41
CA GLY A 37 -17.67 -8.73 4.71
C GLY A 37 -18.24 -10.14 4.84
N GLY A 38 -17.38 -11.16 4.92
CA GLY A 38 -17.78 -12.53 5.23
C GLY A 38 -18.28 -12.69 6.67
N ALA A 39 -17.62 -12.04 7.63
CA ALA A 39 -18.06 -12.01 9.03
C ALA A 39 -19.40 -11.26 9.19
N ASP A 40 -19.60 -10.15 8.49
CA ASP A 40 -20.86 -9.40 8.48
C ASP A 40 -22.00 -10.24 7.89
N PHE A 41 -21.75 -10.94 6.78
CA PHE A 41 -22.73 -11.86 6.19
C PHE A 41 -23.09 -13.02 7.12
N LEU A 42 -22.10 -13.62 7.78
CA LEU A 42 -22.34 -14.68 8.77
C LEU A 42 -23.07 -14.16 10.01
N SER A 43 -22.82 -12.93 10.45
CA SER A 43 -23.56 -12.30 11.56
C SER A 43 -25.04 -12.07 11.22
N LEU A 44 -25.33 -11.72 9.96
CA LEU A 44 -26.70 -11.60 9.44
C LEU A 44 -27.40 -12.96 9.36
N LEU A 45 -26.66 -14.04 9.07
CA LEU A 45 -27.18 -15.42 9.04
C LEU A 45 -27.37 -15.99 10.45
N SER A 46 -26.42 -15.75 11.36
CA SER A 46 -26.39 -16.24 12.74
C SER A 46 -27.31 -15.45 13.68
N ALA A 47 -27.86 -14.31 13.25
CA ALA A 47 -29.01 -13.69 13.93
C ALA A 47 -30.23 -14.64 14.03
N THR A 48 -30.18 -15.78 13.33
CA THR A 48 -31.17 -16.86 13.42
C THR A 48 -30.80 -17.98 14.41
N ASP A 49 -29.54 -18.13 14.83
CA ASP A 49 -29.10 -19.13 15.82
C ASP A 49 -27.84 -18.64 16.57
N LEU A 50 -28.04 -18.26 17.84
CA LEU A 50 -26.96 -17.94 18.78
C LEU A 50 -26.23 -19.23 19.17
N GLU A 51 -24.96 -19.42 18.76
CA GLU A 51 -23.95 -20.07 19.63
C GLU A 51 -22.50 -20.03 19.11
N GLU A 52 -22.21 -19.67 17.86
CA GLU A 52 -20.83 -19.52 17.39
C GLU A 52 -20.45 -18.06 17.11
N VAL A 53 -20.19 -17.30 18.18
CA VAL A 53 -19.44 -16.03 18.06
C VAL A 53 -17.96 -16.39 17.93
N VAL A 54 -17.55 -16.73 16.71
CA VAL A 54 -16.14 -16.91 16.32
C VAL A 54 -15.43 -15.59 16.49
N ASP A 55 -14.67 -15.46 17.57
CA ASP A 55 -13.58 -14.49 17.85
C ASP A 55 -13.53 -13.28 16.90
N GLN A 56 -14.58 -12.46 16.92
CA GLN A 56 -14.72 -11.27 16.08
C GLN A 56 -13.84 -10.18 16.68
N ARG A 57 -12.52 -10.28 16.52
CA ARG A 57 -11.70 -9.08 16.61
C ARG A 57 -12.26 -8.10 15.56
N PRO A 58 -12.50 -6.83 15.92
CA PRO A 58 -12.93 -5.86 14.93
C PRO A 58 -11.84 -5.82 13.86
N ALA A 59 -12.17 -6.19 12.62
CA ALA A 59 -11.29 -6.06 11.47
C ALA A 59 -11.01 -4.57 11.13
N THR A 60 -11.77 -3.66 11.73
CA THR A 60 -11.75 -2.21 11.53
C THR A 60 -10.39 -1.56 11.85
N PRO A 61 -9.76 -1.76 13.02
CA PRO A 61 -8.42 -1.22 13.30
C PRO A 61 -7.34 -1.70 12.32
N ASP A 62 -7.38 -2.97 11.90
CA ASP A 62 -6.40 -3.51 10.94
C ASP A 62 -6.63 -2.93 9.53
N LEU A 63 -7.89 -2.70 9.15
CA LEU A 63 -8.24 -2.00 7.90
C LEU A 63 -7.80 -0.54 7.91
N GLU A 64 -8.01 0.18 9.01
CA GLU A 64 -7.57 1.58 9.17
C GLU A 64 -6.04 1.71 9.16
N ALA A 65 -5.34 0.80 9.86
CA ALA A 65 -3.88 0.76 9.83
C ALA A 65 -3.34 0.48 8.43
N ASN A 66 -3.96 -0.46 7.69
CA ASN A 66 -3.54 -0.77 6.33
C ASN A 66 -3.87 0.36 5.34
N ALA A 67 -5.02 1.03 5.49
CA ALA A 67 -5.34 2.23 4.71
C ALA A 67 -4.35 3.38 4.95
N THR A 68 -3.91 3.57 6.20
CA THR A 68 -2.87 4.55 6.56
C THR A 68 -1.54 4.20 5.88
N ARG A 69 -1.13 2.92 5.95
CA ARG A 69 0.08 2.41 5.30
C ARG A 69 0.05 2.62 3.78
N LEU A 70 -1.10 2.40 3.13
CA LEU A 70 -1.26 2.66 1.70
C LEU A 70 -1.06 4.14 1.37
N SER A 71 -1.68 5.04 2.14
CA SER A 71 -1.54 6.49 1.93
C SER A 71 -0.10 6.96 2.10
N GLU A 72 0.64 6.43 3.07
CA GLU A 72 2.06 6.72 3.27
C GLU A 72 2.90 6.27 2.07
N LEU A 73 2.70 5.03 1.60
CA LEU A 73 3.44 4.48 0.46
C LEU A 73 3.13 5.22 -0.86
N GLU A 74 1.90 5.69 -1.05
CA GLU A 74 1.53 6.52 -2.21
C GLU A 74 2.23 7.88 -2.17
N ALA A 75 2.29 8.51 -1.00
CA ALA A 75 3.01 9.78 -0.83
C ALA A 75 4.53 9.62 -1.06
N GLU A 76 5.12 8.52 -0.56
CA GLU A 76 6.52 8.19 -0.81
C GLU A 76 6.78 7.94 -2.31
N LEU A 77 5.88 7.24 -3.01
CA LEU A 77 5.97 7.01 -4.45
C LEU A 77 5.94 8.33 -5.22
N GLU A 78 5.01 9.23 -4.90
CA GLU A 78 4.89 10.54 -5.53
C GLU A 78 6.17 11.37 -5.34
N GLN A 79 6.77 11.32 -4.15
CA GLN A 79 8.03 12.00 -3.89
C GLN A 79 9.19 11.43 -4.72
N VAL A 80 9.30 10.10 -4.82
CA VAL A 80 10.33 9.44 -5.65
C VAL A 80 10.15 9.78 -7.12
N ASP A 81 8.92 9.77 -7.64
CA ASP A 81 8.61 10.13 -9.02
C ASP A 81 8.96 11.60 -9.31
N LYS A 82 8.66 12.52 -8.38
CA LYS A 82 9.08 13.92 -8.47
C LYS A 82 10.60 14.07 -8.52
N LEU A 83 11.32 13.36 -7.66
CA LEU A 83 12.79 13.37 -7.65
C LEU A 83 13.39 12.80 -8.94
N LEU A 84 12.76 11.78 -9.53
CA LEU A 84 13.15 11.24 -10.84
C LEU A 84 13.00 12.27 -11.94
N GLU A 85 11.86 12.98 -12.01
CA GLU A 85 11.63 14.02 -13.01
C GLU A 85 12.57 15.23 -12.85
N GLU A 86 12.82 15.66 -11.61
CA GLU A 86 13.82 16.71 -11.32
C GLU A 86 15.24 16.28 -11.72
N THR A 87 15.60 15.00 -11.54
CA THR A 87 16.92 14.49 -11.90
C THR A 87 17.09 14.31 -13.41
N LYS A 88 16.01 13.99 -14.13
CA LYS A 88 15.98 13.94 -15.60
C LYS A 88 16.09 15.33 -16.23
N THR A 89 15.35 16.31 -15.70
CA THR A 89 15.36 17.70 -16.22
C THR A 89 16.69 18.40 -15.98
N LYS A 90 17.31 18.24 -14.79
CA LYS A 90 18.65 18.78 -14.51
C LYS A 90 19.76 18.19 -15.39
N GLY A 91 19.60 16.95 -15.86
CA GLY A 91 20.53 16.34 -16.82
C GLY A 91 20.47 16.94 -18.22
N LYS A 92 19.32 17.52 -18.63
CA LYS A 92 19.12 18.11 -19.97
C LYS A 92 19.63 19.55 -20.10
N HIS A 93 19.90 20.26 -19.01
CA HIS A 93 20.35 21.66 -19.03
C HIS A 93 21.90 21.82 -18.98
N HIS A 94 22.64 20.71 -19.05
CA HIS A 94 24.10 20.69 -19.03
C HIS A 94 24.75 20.08 -20.30
N GLU A 95 23.96 19.93 -21.37
CA GLU A 95 24.46 19.72 -22.74
C GLU A 95 24.37 21.03 -23.53
#